data_AF-A0A537R8M6-F1
#
_entry.id   AF-A0A537R8M6-F1
#
_cell.length_a   1.000
_cell.length_b   1.000
_cell.length_c   1.000
_cell.angle_alpha   90.00
_cell.angle_beta   90.00
_cell.angle_gamma   90.00
#
_symmetry.space_group_name_H-M   'P 1'
#
loop_
_entity.id
_entity.type
_entity.pdbx_description
1 polymer ?
#
loop_
_entity_poly.entity_id
_entity_poly.type
_entity_poly.pdbx_seq_one_letter_code
_entity_poly.pdbx_strand_id
1 'polypeptide(L)' 'MPRLGDRVLKVRSKNAGPFWVTVDVFCGSAEVFEQVRHELRTEAVAALFQQPTQLVKRFDIADLNVIKFS' A
#
# COMPACT_ATOMS: atom_id res chain seq x y z
N MET A 1 -2.60 -13.38 -13.51
CA MET A 1 -1.78 -12.24 -13.04
C MET A 1 -1.38 -12.50 -11.60
N PRO A 2 -0.11 -12.31 -11.22
CA PRO A 2 0.32 -12.46 -9.82
C PRO A 2 -0.37 -11.41 -8.96
N ARG A 3 -0.76 -11.77 -7.73
CA ARG A 3 -1.35 -10.83 -6.77
C ARG A 3 -0.23 -10.16 -5.99
N LEU A 4 -0.48 -8.94 -5.50
CA LEU A 4 0.48 -8.26 -4.62
C LEU A 4 0.88 -9.12 -3.41
N GLY A 5 -0.10 -9.82 -2.82
CA GLY A 5 0.11 -10.74 -1.70
C GLY A 5 0.98 -11.97 -2.01
N ASP A 6 1.26 -12.28 -3.28
CA ASP A 6 2.17 -13.37 -3.65
C ASP A 6 3.64 -12.93 -3.68
N ARG A 7 3.92 -11.61 -3.58
CA ARG A 7 5.27 -11.02 -3.64
C ARG A 7 5.73 -10.38 -2.34
N VAL A 8 4.78 -9.93 -1.51
CA VAL A 8 5.08 -9.18 -0.27
C VAL A 8 4.91 -10.07 0.95
N LEU A 9 5.61 -9.74 2.03
CA LEU A 9 5.53 -10.48 3.29
C LEU A 9 4.10 -10.45 3.88
N LYS A 10 3.45 -9.29 3.83
CA LYS A 10 2.11 -9.10 4.40
C LYS A 10 1.42 -7.86 3.85
N VAL A 11 0.11 -7.96 3.63
CA VAL A 11 -0.77 -6.80 3.48
C VAL A 11 -1.68 -6.75 4.70
N ARG A 12 -1.77 -5.60 5.36
CA ARG A 12 -2.58 -5.40 6.56
C ARG A 12 -3.47 -4.18 6.39
N SER A 13 -4.75 -4.31 6.73
CA SER A 13 -5.60 -3.15 7.00
C SER A 13 -5.71 -2.87 8.50
N LYS A 14 -5.93 -1.61 8.86
CA LYS A 14 -6.23 -1.19 10.23
C LYS A 14 -7.27 -0.08 10.21
N ASN A 15 -8.27 -0.19 11.08
CA ASN A 15 -9.23 0.89 11.29
C ASN A 15 -8.53 2.14 11.86
N ALA A 16 -8.80 3.30 11.28
CA ALA A 16 -8.16 4.58 11.61
C ALA A 16 -9.19 5.69 11.89
N GLY A 17 -10.31 5.32 12.50
CA GLY A 17 -11.40 6.22 12.83
C GLY A 17 -12.75 5.65 12.37
N PRO A 18 -13.82 6.44 12.43
CA PRO A 18 -15.15 5.97 12.01
C PRO A 18 -15.28 5.81 10.49
N PHE A 19 -14.45 6.52 9.70
CA PHE A 19 -14.57 6.57 8.23
C PHE A 19 -13.24 6.37 7.50
N TRP A 20 -12.21 5.89 8.21
CA TRP A 20 -10.86 5.81 7.66
C TRP A 20 -10.26 4.44 7.90
N VAL A 21 -9.61 3.89 6.88
CA VAL A 21 -8.84 2.65 6.97
C VAL A 21 -7.46 2.92 6.43
N THR A 22 -6.43 2.39 7.09
CA THR A 22 -5.08 2.40 6.54
C THR A 22 -4.73 1.02 6.01
N VAL A 23 -3.99 0.96 4.90
CA VAL A 23 -3.44 -0.27 4.35
C VAL A 23 -1.92 -0.18 4.39
N ASP A 24 -1.26 -1.14 5.03
CA ASP A 24 0.20 -1.24 5.05
C ASP A 24 0.64 -2.48 4.28
N VAL A 25 1.58 -2.29 3.36
CA VAL A 25 2.19 -3.33 2.53
C VAL A 25 3.61 -3.54 3.01
N PHE A 26 3.84 -4.64 3.72
CA PHE A 26 5.15 -5.04 4.24
C PHE A 26 5.88 -5.84 3.16
N CYS A 27 6.92 -5.25 2.55
CA CYS A 27 7.61 -5.84 1.40
C CYS A 27 8.65 -6.91 1.81
N GLY A 28 9.11 -6.90 3.06
CA GLY A 28 10.04 -7.91 3.59
C GLY A 28 11.51 -7.71 3.19
N SER A 29 11.79 -7.01 2.10
CA SER A 29 13.14 -6.61 1.69
C SER A 29 13.12 -5.28 0.91
N ALA A 30 14.29 -4.64 0.81
CA ALA A 30 14.47 -3.40 0.04
C ALA A 30 14.27 -3.60 -1.47
N GLU A 31 14.69 -4.75 -2.00
CA GLU A 31 14.48 -5.09 -3.42
C GLU A 31 13.00 -5.17 -3.76
N VAL A 32 12.21 -5.91 -2.97
CA VAL A 32 10.76 -6.03 -3.17
C VAL A 32 10.09 -4.67 -2.94
N PHE A 33 10.54 -3.90 -1.96
CA PHE A 33 10.04 -2.56 -1.71
C PHE A 33 10.19 -1.66 -2.93
N GLU A 34 11.36 -1.55 -3.54
CA GLU A 34 11.57 -0.70 -4.72
C GLU A 34 10.75 -1.18 -5.93
N GLN A 35 10.64 -2.49 -6.15
CA GLN A 35 9.78 -3.04 -7.20
C GLN A 35 8.31 -2.67 -6.98
N VAL A 36 7.78 -2.95 -5.78
CA VAL A 36 6.38 -2.66 -5.46
C VAL A 36 6.13 -1.16 -5.46
N ARG A 37 7.08 -0.35 -4.99
CA ARG A 37 6.98 1.11 -4.99
C ARG A 37 6.77 1.66 -6.40
N HIS A 38 7.49 1.13 -7.38
CA HIS A 38 7.38 1.52 -8.77
C HIS A 38 6.09 0.99 -9.43
N GLU A 39 5.67 -0.23 -9.12
CA GLU A 39 4.54 -0.90 -9.78
C GLU A 39 3.16 -0.56 -9.17
N LEU A 40 3.08 -0.43 -7.84
CA LEU A 40 1.84 -0.20 -7.11
C LEU A 40 1.44 1.26 -7.22
N ARG A 41 0.42 1.57 -8.02
CA ARG A 41 -0.05 2.95 -8.25
C ARG A 41 -1.10 3.37 -7.23
N THR A 42 -1.04 4.62 -6.78
CA THR A 42 -2.02 5.16 -5.80
C THR A 42 -3.44 5.15 -6.37
N GLU A 43 -3.59 5.41 -7.67
CA GLU A 43 -4.86 5.40 -8.39
C GLU A 43 -5.51 4.01 -8.37
N ALA A 44 -4.71 2.94 -8.43
CA ALA A 44 -5.22 1.58 -8.36
C ALA A 44 -5.82 1.29 -6.98
N VAL A 45 -5.19 1.79 -5.90
CA VAL A 45 -5.73 1.67 -4.54
C VAL A 45 -6.98 2.53 -4.38
N ALA A 46 -6.96 3.78 -4.84
CA ALA A 46 -8.11 4.68 -4.79
C ALA A 46 -9.36 4.09 -5.49
N ALA A 47 -9.16 3.45 -6.64
CA ALA A 47 -10.22 2.77 -7.39
C ALA A 47 -10.86 1.62 -6.59
N LEU A 48 -10.06 0.84 -5.82
CA LEU A 48 -10.58 -0.25 -4.98
C LEU A 48 -11.50 0.25 -3.87
N PHE A 49 -11.23 1.45 -3.33
CA PHE A 49 -12.05 2.08 -2.29
C PHE A 49 -13.13 3.01 -2.86
N GLN A 50 -13.22 3.14 -4.19
CA GLN A 50 -14.12 4.06 -4.89
C GLN A 50 -13.97 5.50 -4.38
N GLN A 51 -12.75 5.91 -4.07
CA GLN A 51 -12.42 7.25 -3.58
C GLN A 51 -11.66 8.06 -4.63
N PRO A 52 -11.78 9.40 -4.64
CA PRO A 52 -10.88 10.26 -5.40
C PRO A 52 -9.42 10.05 -4.95
N THR A 53 -8.49 9.94 -5.91
CA THR A 53 -7.05 9.73 -5.63
C THR A 53 -6.48 10.78 -4.69
N GLN A 54 -6.97 12.02 -4.75
CA GLN A 54 -6.52 13.15 -3.92
C GLN A 54 -6.83 12.96 -2.43
N LEU A 55 -7.79 12.08 -2.08
CA LEU A 55 -8.09 11.74 -0.70
C LEU A 55 -7.21 10.60 -0.16
N VAL A 56 -6.53 9.87 -1.04
CA VAL A 56 -5.63 8.77 -0.65
C VAL A 56 -4.23 9.31 -0.43
N LYS A 57 -3.73 9.20 0.79
CA LYS A 57 -2.37 9.55 1.15
C LYS A 57 -1.49 8.31 1.00
N ARG A 58 -0.36 8.47 0.33
CA ARG A 58 0.66 7.43 0.19
C ARG A 58 1.93 7.82 0.93
N PHE A 59 2.51 6.86 1.63
CA PHE A 59 3.79 7.00 2.32
C PHE A 59 4.69 5.83 1.94
N ASP A 60 5.83 6.13 1.32
CA ASP A 60 6.89 5.16 1.02
C ASP A 60 7.92 5.22 2.17
N ILE A 61 7.92 4.22 3.05
CA ILE A 61 8.75 4.18 4.27
C ILE A 61 9.92 3.21 4.03
N ALA A 62 10.96 3.68 3.34
CA ALA A 62 12.08 2.88 2.89
C ALA A 62 12.82 2.15 4.04
N ASP A 63 13.06 2.83 5.17
CA ASP A 63 13.74 2.24 6.33
C ASP A 63 13.04 1.00 6.90
N LEU A 64 11.74 0.84 6.61
CA LEU A 64 10.93 -0.30 7.05
C LEU A 64 10.55 -1.26 5.91
N ASN A 65 10.89 -0.94 4.66
CA ASN A 65 10.40 -1.64 3.47
C ASN A 65 8.86 -1.70 3.44
N VAL A 66 8.18 -0.60 3.80
CA VAL A 66 6.72 -0.53 3.91
C VAL A 66 6.16 0.57 3.02
N ILE A 67 5.10 0.25 2.26
CA ILE A 67 4.26 1.23 1.60
C ILE A 67 2.94 1.32 2.37
N LYS A 68 2.59 2.53 2.80
CA LYS A 68 1.36 2.80 3.55
C LYS A 68 0.42 3.64 2.72
N PHE A 69 -0.85 3.25 2.73
CA PHE A 69 -1.97 4.07 2.28
C PHE A 69 -2.83 4.46 3.48
N SER A 70 -3.26 5.71 3.48
CA SER A 70 -4.24 6.27 4.41
C SER A 70 -5.28 6.94 3.55
#